data_AF-A0A7S4NUF0-F1
#
_entry.id   AF-A0A7S4NUF0-F1
#
_cell.length_a   1.000
_cell.length_b   1.000
_cell.length_c   1.000
_cell.angle_alpha   90.00
_cell.angle_beta   90.00
_cell.angle_gamma   90.00
#
_symmetry.space_group_name_H-M   'P 1'
#
loop_
_entity.id
_entity.type
_entity.pdbx_description
1 polymer ?
#
loop_
_entity_poly.entity_id
_entity_poly.type
_entity_poly.pdbx_seq_one_letter_code
_entity_poly.pdbx_strand_id
1 'polypeptide(L)'
;SQQALMEMVVSEMVEENHVGFQDDNAHFRDIKDWEYTTIDDDGNVVSIYWGADADEEPQFCSPKIHLEWLPETVEEVYLQNLKLEGTLDCTKLPKALRTFEVDNNL
;
A
#
# COMPACT_ATOMS: atom_id res chain seq x y z
N SER A 1 9.58 -12.77 3.61
CA SER A 1 9.04 -12.65 2.25
C SER A 1 8.49 -11.24 2.10
N GLN A 2 8.52 -10.65 0.90
CA GLN A 2 7.86 -9.37 0.67
C GLN A 2 6.35 -9.46 0.91
N GLN A 3 5.74 -10.64 0.71
CA GLN A 3 4.36 -10.94 1.09
C GLN A 3 4.04 -10.50 2.52
N ALA A 4 4.71 -11.10 3.52
CA ALA A 4 4.44 -10.82 4.93
C ALA A 4 4.75 -9.37 5.33
N LEU A 5 5.68 -8.71 4.63
CA LEU A 5 5.97 -7.30 4.84
C LEU A 5 4.80 -6.43 4.35
N MET A 6 4.32 -6.68 3.14
CA MET A 6 3.18 -5.97 2.55
C MET A 6 1.89 -6.18 3.35
N GLU A 7 1.66 -7.39 3.87
CA GLU A 7 0.53 -7.67 4.77
C GLU A 7 0.56 -6.82 6.04
N MET A 8 1.76 -6.52 6.56
CA MET A 8 1.94 -5.60 7.70
C MET A 8 1.73 -4.14 7.32
N VAL A 9 2.06 -3.73 6.07
CA VAL A 9 1.81 -2.37 5.59
C VAL A 9 0.30 -2.07 5.59
N VAL A 10 -0.51 -3.02 5.12
CA VAL A 10 -1.97 -2.86 4.94
C VAL A 10 -2.80 -3.41 6.09
N SER A 11 -2.20 -3.86 7.19
CA SER A 11 -2.93 -4.58 8.25
C SER A 11 -4.09 -3.76 8.84
N GLU A 12 -3.93 -2.44 8.96
CA GLU A 12 -4.98 -1.52 9.41
C GLU A 12 -5.90 -1.04 8.27
N MET A 13 -5.49 -1.23 7.01
CA MET A 13 -6.35 -0.97 5.85
C MET A 13 -7.38 -2.08 5.63
N VAL A 14 -7.14 -3.27 6.17
CA VAL A 14 -8.03 -4.42 5.98
C VAL A 14 -9.24 -4.39 6.92
N GLU A 15 -9.12 -3.75 8.09
CA GLU A 15 -10.18 -3.72 9.11
C GLU A 15 -11.47 -3.04 8.62
N GLU A 16 -11.36 -2.20 7.59
CA GLU A 16 -12.48 -1.47 6.98
C GLU A 16 -13.07 -2.15 5.73
N ASN A 17 -12.71 -3.42 5.47
CA ASN A 17 -13.32 -4.25 4.43
C ASN A 17 -13.01 -3.79 2.98
N HIS A 18 -11.79 -3.27 2.78
CA HIS A 18 -11.34 -2.75 1.48
C HIS A 18 -11.06 -3.85 0.47
N VAL A 19 -11.51 -3.61 -0.75
CA VAL A 19 -11.49 -4.57 -1.85
C VAL A 19 -10.07 -4.60 -2.44
N GLY A 20 -9.47 -5.79 -2.61
CA GLY A 20 -8.25 -5.96 -3.40
C GLY A 20 -7.09 -6.70 -2.72
N PHE A 21 -6.96 -6.65 -1.39
CA PHE A 21 -5.87 -7.33 -0.67
C PHE A 21 -6.24 -8.74 -0.18
N GLN A 22 -7.51 -8.95 0.16
CA GLN A 22 -8.00 -10.20 0.74
C GLN A 22 -9.03 -10.90 -0.14
N ASP A 23 -9.19 -12.21 0.08
CA ASP A 23 -10.25 -13.03 -0.48
C ASP A 23 -11.54 -12.97 0.35
N ASP A 24 -12.59 -13.65 -0.12
CA ASP A 24 -13.90 -13.70 0.54
C ASP A 24 -13.86 -14.32 1.94
N ASN A 25 -12.75 -14.96 2.33
CA ASN A 25 -12.52 -15.55 3.64
C ASN A 25 -11.60 -14.70 4.53
N ALA A 26 -11.31 -13.44 4.13
CA ALA A 26 -10.38 -12.54 4.80
C ALA A 26 -8.94 -13.08 4.88
N HIS A 27 -8.54 -13.91 3.92
CA HIS A 27 -7.14 -14.30 3.74
C HIS A 27 -6.47 -13.36 2.75
N PHE A 28 -5.25 -12.92 3.08
CA PHE A 28 -4.44 -12.18 2.12
C PHE A 28 -4.19 -13.01 0.87
N ARG A 29 -4.47 -12.38 -0.28
CA ARG A 29 -4.09 -12.93 -1.59
C ARG A 29 -2.56 -12.88 -1.73
N ASP A 30 -2.04 -13.63 -2.67
CA ASP A 30 -0.65 -13.46 -3.09
C ASP A 30 -0.45 -12.02 -3.59
N ILE A 31 0.64 -11.36 -3.19
CA ILE A 31 0.93 -9.96 -3.52
C ILE A 31 0.94 -9.69 -5.03
N LYS A 32 1.18 -10.70 -5.86
CA LYS A 32 1.10 -10.56 -7.33
C LYS A 32 -0.32 -10.32 -7.84
N ASP A 33 -1.32 -10.68 -7.04
CA ASP A 33 -2.73 -10.52 -7.35
C ASP A 33 -3.31 -9.27 -6.69
N TRP A 34 -2.50 -8.49 -5.95
CA TRP A 34 -2.94 -7.24 -5.34
C TRP A 34 -3.08 -6.16 -6.41
N GLU A 35 -4.26 -5.55 -6.45
CA GLU A 35 -4.50 -4.45 -7.37
C GLU A 35 -3.54 -3.28 -7.09
N TYR A 36 -3.13 -2.63 -8.18
CA TYR A 36 -2.23 -1.47 -8.16
C TYR A 36 -0.88 -1.68 -7.43
N THR A 37 -0.44 -2.94 -7.36
CA THR A 37 0.88 -3.32 -6.90
C THR A 37 1.67 -3.87 -8.09
N THR A 38 2.86 -3.34 -8.35
CA THR A 38 3.71 -3.82 -9.44
C THR A 38 4.85 -4.66 -8.88
N ILE A 39 5.04 -5.83 -9.49
CA ILE A 39 6.10 -6.78 -9.16
C ILE A 39 7.05 -6.92 -10.34
N ASP A 40 8.36 -6.99 -10.07
CA ASP A 40 9.39 -7.27 -11.08
C ASP A 40 9.45 -8.77 -11.48
N ASP A 41 10.32 -9.09 -12.44
CA ASP A 41 10.52 -10.47 -12.92
C ASP A 41 11.05 -11.42 -11.83
N ASP A 42 11.64 -10.88 -10.75
CA ASP A 42 12.19 -11.63 -9.61
C ASP A 42 11.15 -11.84 -8.49
N GLY A 43 9.94 -11.30 -8.63
CA GLY A 43 8.88 -11.43 -7.63
C GLY A 43 8.95 -10.38 -6.52
N ASN A 44 9.67 -9.27 -6.71
CA ASN A 44 9.79 -8.18 -5.75
C ASN A 44 8.80 -7.05 -6.06
N VAL A 45 8.21 -6.47 -5.02
CA VAL A 45 7.40 -5.25 -5.15
C VAL A 45 8.32 -4.08 -5.45
N VAL A 46 8.03 -3.38 -6.55
CA VAL A 46 8.80 -2.21 -7.00
C VAL A 46 7.97 -0.93 -7.04
N SER A 47 6.65 -1.02 -7.17
CA SER A 47 5.77 0.15 -7.18
C SER A 47 4.42 -0.15 -6.52
N ILE A 48 3.93 0.84 -5.78
CA ILE A 48 2.65 0.84 -5.08
C ILE A 48 1.87 2.08 -5.54
N TYR A 49 0.66 1.87 -6.06
CA TYR A 49 -0.26 2.94 -6.44
C TYR A 49 -1.61 2.74 -5.74
N TRP A 50 -1.70 3.12 -4.47
CA TRP A 50 -2.95 2.93 -3.72
C TRP A 50 -3.71 4.24 -3.65
N GLY A 51 -4.89 4.24 -4.24
CA GLY A 51 -5.79 5.37 -4.23
C GLY A 51 -6.88 5.24 -5.27
N ALA A 52 -7.70 6.28 -5.34
CA ALA A 52 -8.64 6.48 -6.43
C ALA A 52 -8.41 7.85 -7.05
N ASP A 53 -8.83 8.02 -8.30
CA ASP A 53 -8.95 9.34 -8.88
C ASP A 53 -9.95 10.17 -8.07
N ALA A 54 -9.78 11.51 -8.04
CA ALA A 54 -10.59 12.40 -7.21
C ALA A 54 -12.11 12.37 -7.50
N ASP A 55 -12.49 11.85 -8.68
CA ASP A 55 -13.88 11.70 -9.11
C ASP A 55 -14.47 10.30 -8.86
N GLU A 56 -13.67 9.37 -8.30
CA GLU A 56 -14.08 7.99 -8.00
C GLU A 56 -14.19 7.75 -6.47
N GLU A 57 -15.06 6.81 -6.08
CA GLU A 57 -15.12 6.37 -4.68
C GLU A 57 -13.77 5.70 -4.33
N PRO A 58 -13.14 6.07 -3.20
CA PRO A 58 -11.85 5.53 -2.82
C PRO A 58 -11.93 4.02 -2.62
N GLN A 59 -11.12 3.30 -3.40
CA GLN A 59 -11.04 1.83 -3.39
C GLN A 59 -10.35 1.30 -2.13
N PHE A 60 -9.52 2.14 -1.53
CA PHE A 60 -8.82 1.92 -0.28
C PHE A 60 -9.04 3.13 0.62
N CYS A 61 -9.38 2.92 1.88
CA CYS A 61 -9.36 3.95 2.93
C CYS A 61 -8.69 3.38 4.17
N SER A 62 -7.84 4.16 4.80
CA SER A 62 -7.38 3.86 6.14
C SER A 62 -6.85 5.12 6.78
N PRO A 63 -7.11 5.35 8.07
CA PRO A 63 -6.49 6.43 8.80
C PRO A 63 -4.97 6.25 8.96
N LYS A 64 -4.42 5.04 8.71
CA LYS A 64 -3.02 4.73 8.99
C LYS A 64 -2.40 3.80 7.95
N ILE A 65 -1.08 3.92 7.82
CA ILE A 65 -0.25 3.04 6.99
C ILE A 65 1.12 2.86 7.64
N HIS A 66 1.63 1.63 7.64
CA HIS A 66 2.91 1.30 8.28
C HIS A 66 4.05 1.26 7.26
N LEU A 67 4.60 2.44 6.94
CA LEU A 67 5.66 2.60 5.94
C LEU A 67 6.97 1.90 6.31
N GLU A 68 7.20 1.63 7.60
CA GLU A 68 8.39 0.93 8.07
C GLU A 68 8.48 -0.53 7.62
N TRP A 69 7.38 -1.10 7.13
CA TRP A 69 7.33 -2.46 6.60
C TRP A 69 7.42 -2.51 5.08
N LEU A 70 7.57 -1.37 4.40
CA LEU A 70 7.79 -1.36 2.96
C LEU A 70 9.04 -2.20 2.60
N PRO A 71 8.95 -3.11 1.61
CA PRO A 71 10.11 -3.83 1.13
C PRO A 71 11.21 -2.88 0.62
N GLU A 72 12.48 -3.24 0.85
CA GLU A 72 13.63 -2.42 0.44
C GLU A 72 13.75 -2.21 -1.09
N THR A 73 13.04 -3.01 -1.88
CA THR A 73 12.99 -2.94 -3.34
C THR A 73 11.98 -1.94 -3.88
N VAL A 74 11.10 -1.39 -3.03
CA VAL A 74 10.09 -0.44 -3.49
C VAL A 74 10.75 0.86 -3.94
N GLU A 75 10.48 1.24 -5.19
CA GLU A 75 11.03 2.43 -5.83
C GLU A 75 10.02 3.58 -5.89
N GLU A 76 8.73 3.27 -5.96
CA GLU A 76 7.66 4.25 -6.10
C GLU A 76 6.47 3.95 -5.19
N VAL A 77 5.99 4.96 -4.49
CA VAL A 77 4.83 4.87 -3.62
C VAL A 77 3.94 6.09 -3.85
N TYR A 78 2.71 5.85 -4.31
CA TYR A 78 1.66 6.84 -4.47
C TYR A 78 0.48 6.46 -3.57
N LEU A 79 0.15 7.34 -2.62
CA LEU A 79 -0.92 7.17 -1.65
C LEU A 79 -1.92 8.32 -1.80
N GLN A 80 -2.98 8.09 -2.55
CA GLN A 80 -3.93 9.15 -2.92
C GLN A 80 -5.35 8.84 -2.41
N ASN A 81 -6.04 9.82 -1.85
CA ASN A 81 -7.44 9.65 -1.42
C ASN A 81 -7.67 8.50 -0.40
N LEU A 82 -6.67 8.15 0.41
CA LEU A 82 -6.77 7.05 1.38
C LEU A 82 -7.35 7.48 2.73
N LYS A 83 -7.66 8.77 2.94
CA LYS A 83 -8.10 9.32 4.25
C LYS A 83 -7.09 9.06 5.38
N LEU A 84 -5.79 9.08 5.05
CA LEU A 84 -4.73 8.97 6.06
C LEU A 84 -4.85 10.14 7.05
N GLU A 85 -4.78 9.83 8.34
CA GLU A 85 -4.87 10.81 9.42
C GLU A 85 -3.59 10.81 10.27
N GLY A 86 -3.33 11.92 10.97
CA GLY A 86 -2.23 12.01 11.92
C GLY A 86 -0.86 12.24 11.27
N THR A 87 0.09 11.36 11.51
CA THR A 87 1.50 11.54 11.11
C THR A 87 2.03 10.29 10.42
N LEU A 88 2.71 10.47 9.29
CA LEU A 88 3.41 9.40 8.59
C LEU A 88 4.86 9.30 9.08
N ASP A 89 5.24 8.12 9.57
CA ASP A 89 6.62 7.85 9.96
C ASP A 89 7.48 7.54 8.72
N CYS A 90 8.23 8.55 8.27
CA CYS A 90 9.13 8.43 7.12
C CYS A 90 10.59 8.10 7.51
N THR A 91 10.86 7.65 8.75
CA THR A 91 12.22 7.40 9.23
C THR A 91 12.85 6.13 8.66
N LYS A 92 12.03 5.22 8.11
CA LYS A 92 12.43 3.89 7.62
C LYS A 92 12.01 3.63 6.17
N LEU A 93 11.96 4.68 5.35
CA LEU A 93 11.64 4.50 3.94
C LEU A 93 12.71 3.62 3.22
N PRO A 94 12.30 2.78 2.24
CA PRO A 94 13.20 1.94 1.47
C PRO A 94 14.34 2.72 0.81
N LYS A 95 15.54 2.14 0.75
CA LYS A 95 16.68 2.80 0.10
C LYS A 95 16.51 2.98 -1.41
N ALA A 96 15.74 2.11 -2.04
CA ALA A 96 15.46 2.17 -3.47
C ALA A 96 14.41 3.24 -3.83
N LEU A 97 13.73 3.83 -2.85
CA LEU A 97 12.63 4.76 -3.06
C LEU A 97 13.11 6.04 -3.78
N ARG A 98 12.49 6.32 -4.92
CA ARG A 98 12.73 7.48 -5.78
C ARG A 98 11.56 8.46 -5.74
N THR A 99 10.34 7.93 -5.65
CA THR A 99 9.11 8.72 -5.62
C THR A 99 8.28 8.34 -4.41
N PHE A 100 7.94 9.34 -3.61
CA PHE A 100 7.00 9.20 -2.50
C PHE A 100 5.99 10.34 -2.60
N GLU A 101 4.77 10.00 -2.99
CA GLU A 101 3.68 10.94 -3.17
C GLU A 101 2.52 10.58 -2.26
N VAL A 102 2.08 11.56 -1.47
CA VAL A 102 0.92 11.45 -0.61
C VAL A 102 0.05 12.67 -0.86
N ASP A 103 -1.10 12.48 -1.50
CA ASP A 103 -1.97 13.58 -1.91
C ASP A 103 -3.43 13.28 -1.57
N ASN A 104 -4.23 14.32 -1.37
CA ASN A 104 -5.67 14.26 -1.12
C ASN A 104 -6.07 13.31 0.04
N ASN A 105 -5.28 13.27 1.12
CA ASN A 105 -5.60 12.55 2.36
C ASN A 105 -6.11 13.52 3.43
N LEU A 106 -7.36 13.97 3.30
CA LEU A 106 -8.02 14.96 4.17
C LEU A 106 -9.09 14.34 5.08
#